data_AF-A0A1B8ET29-F1
#
_entry.id   AF-A0A1B8ET29-F1
#
_cell.length_a   1.000
_cell.length_b   1.000
_cell.length_c   1.000
_cell.angle_alpha   90.00
_cell.angle_beta   90.00
_cell.angle_gamma   90.00
#
_symmetry.space_group_name_H-M   'P 1'
#
loop_
_entity.id
_entity.type
_entity.pdbx_description
1 polymer ?
#
loop_
_entity_poly.entity_id
_entity_poly.type
_entity_poly.pdbx_seq_one_letter_code
_entity_poly.pdbx_strand_id
1 'polypeptide(L)'
;MAPLFKIPPGESNARVRIIDSTARIGGIPTTFFFTPESAVEGFTRMPTIPCWVFLIEHSSGKKVLFDLGVRKDWRNLSNQVATRLDGFGWDIQVDKNVLEILADEGIAGKDINSIIWSHMHWDHVGDPSLFPPSTELVVGPGFKEAFLPGAPANAASPILETDYKDRELREIDFDQDIGLKAGQLKAFDFFGDGSFYLLDTPGHTIAHLAGLLRTTTNPDTFIMMGGDLCHHGGELRPSPHRPLPAEINPHPWANMRPRLCPGGVLEDLQEKRGRTKDQAFFDLAMGMDIPEAQRTIQKTQEADASDDIFFIFAHEDNVMGVIDTFPKEANNWKEKGWGDQVRWGFLKDFDPAVGNDSRLK
;
A
#
# COMPACT_ATOMS: atom_id res chain seq x y z
N MET A 1 14.40 19.52 -15.61
CA MET A 1 13.70 19.96 -14.38
C MET A 1 14.26 19.14 -13.23
N ALA A 2 14.30 19.69 -12.00
CA ALA A 2 14.63 18.87 -10.83
C ALA A 2 13.54 17.82 -10.61
N PRO A 3 13.86 16.62 -10.10
CA PRO A 3 12.85 15.60 -9.80
C PRO A 3 11.87 16.13 -8.75
N LEU A 4 10.58 15.86 -8.95
CA LEU A 4 9.49 16.22 -8.02
C LEU A 4 9.73 15.62 -6.64
N PHE A 5 10.01 14.31 -6.60
CA PHE A 5 10.36 13.58 -5.40
C PHE A 5 11.86 13.25 -5.41
N LYS A 6 12.62 13.88 -4.51
CA LYS A 6 14.08 13.67 -4.44
C LYS A 6 14.41 12.40 -3.66
N ILE A 7 15.01 11.43 -4.33
CA ILE A 7 15.46 10.17 -3.70
C ILE A 7 16.99 10.22 -3.55
N PRO A 8 17.57 9.69 -2.45
CA PRO A 8 19.02 9.59 -2.33
C PRO A 8 19.64 8.84 -3.53
N PRO A 9 20.84 9.25 -3.96
CA PRO A 9 21.55 8.52 -5.02
C PRO A 9 21.88 7.10 -4.54
N GLY A 10 21.93 6.15 -5.46
CA GLY A 10 22.30 4.78 -5.21
C GLY A 10 22.73 4.11 -6.52
N GLU A 11 23.72 3.23 -6.46
CA GLU A 11 24.25 2.52 -7.64
C GLU A 11 23.68 1.10 -7.76
N SER A 12 22.94 0.63 -6.75
CA SER A 12 22.32 -0.69 -6.69
C SER A 12 20.81 -0.64 -6.85
N ASN A 13 20.26 -1.70 -7.42
CA ASN A 13 18.84 -2.04 -7.38
C ASN A 13 18.63 -3.40 -6.70
N ALA A 14 17.38 -3.74 -6.41
CA ALA A 14 17.00 -5.06 -5.92
C ALA A 14 15.82 -5.61 -6.73
N ARG A 15 15.72 -6.95 -6.78
CA ARG A 15 14.63 -7.62 -7.50
C ARG A 15 13.36 -7.58 -6.67
N VAL A 16 12.22 -7.47 -7.34
CA VAL A 16 10.91 -7.49 -6.67
C VAL A 16 9.92 -8.32 -7.45
N ARG A 17 9.12 -9.08 -6.69
CA ARG A 17 7.96 -9.82 -7.18
C ARG A 17 6.76 -9.43 -6.32
N ILE A 18 5.63 -9.16 -6.96
CA ILE A 18 4.40 -8.76 -6.29
C ILE A 18 3.56 -10.03 -6.08
N ILE A 19 3.31 -10.37 -4.82
CA ILE A 19 2.55 -11.55 -4.40
C ILE A 19 1.10 -11.12 -4.20
N ASP A 20 0.20 -11.75 -4.96
CA ASP A 20 -1.21 -11.80 -4.59
C ASP A 20 -1.35 -12.71 -3.37
N SER A 21 -1.62 -12.14 -2.20
CA SER A 21 -1.73 -12.91 -0.95
C SER A 21 -2.95 -13.84 -0.91
N THR A 22 -3.78 -13.85 -1.95
CA THR A 22 -5.09 -14.53 -2.03
C THR A 22 -6.16 -13.96 -1.09
N ALA A 23 -5.81 -12.93 -0.30
CA ALA A 23 -6.77 -12.24 0.53
C ALA A 23 -7.71 -11.38 -0.33
N ARG A 24 -9.01 -11.47 -0.07
CA ARG A 24 -10.06 -10.62 -0.64
C ARG A 24 -11.01 -10.18 0.46
N ILE A 25 -11.20 -8.87 0.59
CA ILE A 25 -12.05 -8.28 1.63
C ILE A 25 -13.17 -7.49 0.94
N GLY A 26 -14.41 -7.94 1.13
CA GLY A 26 -15.60 -7.36 0.53
C GLY A 26 -16.57 -6.82 1.57
N GLY A 27 -17.51 -5.98 1.11
CA GLY A 27 -18.58 -5.48 1.97
C GLY A 27 -18.16 -4.35 2.92
N ILE A 28 -17.04 -3.67 2.65
CA ILE A 28 -16.62 -2.52 3.44
C ILE A 28 -17.41 -1.27 2.99
N PRO A 29 -18.13 -0.58 3.89
CA PRO A 29 -18.78 0.69 3.56
C PRO A 29 -17.72 1.78 3.39
N THR A 30 -17.90 2.69 2.43
CA THR A 30 -16.93 3.79 2.20
C THR A 30 -16.78 4.71 3.41
N THR A 31 -17.81 4.81 4.27
CA THR A 31 -17.78 5.55 5.54
C THR A 31 -16.82 4.97 6.58
N PHE A 32 -16.30 3.75 6.35
CA PHE A 32 -15.25 3.20 7.20
C PHE A 32 -13.91 3.93 6.98
N PHE A 33 -13.63 4.33 5.74
CA PHE A 33 -12.36 4.96 5.36
C PHE A 33 -12.49 6.47 5.13
N PHE A 34 -13.63 6.96 4.66
CA PHE A 34 -13.78 8.35 4.21
C PHE A 34 -14.81 9.11 5.03
N THR A 35 -14.59 10.41 5.16
CA THR A 35 -15.54 11.30 5.83
C THR A 35 -16.83 11.46 5.01
N PRO A 36 -18.00 11.65 5.66
CA PRO A 36 -19.25 11.93 4.95
C PRO A 36 -19.18 13.17 4.04
N GLU A 37 -18.40 14.18 4.41
CA GLU A 37 -18.22 15.43 3.66
C GLU A 37 -17.49 15.21 2.33
N SER A 38 -16.74 14.11 2.23
CA SER A 38 -16.03 13.71 1.01
C SER A 38 -16.76 12.61 0.23
N ALA A 39 -18.01 12.28 0.57
CA ALA A 39 -18.75 11.26 -0.16
C ALA A 39 -18.90 11.57 -1.66
N VAL A 40 -18.89 10.52 -2.49
CA VAL A 40 -19.23 10.55 -3.91
C VAL A 40 -20.57 9.84 -4.06
N GLU A 41 -21.52 10.47 -4.77
CA GLU A 41 -22.88 9.95 -4.90
C GLU A 41 -22.88 8.53 -5.49
N GLY A 42 -23.61 7.62 -4.85
CA GLY A 42 -23.71 6.22 -5.27
C GLY A 42 -22.49 5.34 -4.94
N PHE A 43 -21.32 5.90 -4.66
CA PHE A 43 -20.13 5.16 -4.20
C PHE A 43 -20.17 4.95 -2.68
N THR A 44 -20.92 3.92 -2.26
CA THR A 44 -21.25 3.66 -0.84
C THR A 44 -20.51 2.47 -0.24
N ARG A 45 -19.87 1.65 -1.09
CA ARG A 45 -19.09 0.48 -0.69
C ARG A 45 -17.81 0.43 -1.50
N MET A 46 -16.72 0.02 -0.86
CA MET A 46 -15.46 -0.26 -1.52
C MET A 46 -15.63 -1.43 -2.50
N PRO A 47 -14.83 -1.46 -3.59
CA PRO A 47 -14.64 -2.70 -4.33
C PRO A 47 -14.12 -3.81 -3.40
N THR A 48 -14.17 -5.06 -3.84
CA THR A 48 -13.50 -6.14 -3.09
C THR A 48 -12.00 -5.91 -3.19
N ILE A 49 -11.37 -5.56 -2.07
CA ILE A 49 -9.97 -5.15 -2.04
C ILE A 49 -9.04 -6.34 -1.82
N PRO A 50 -7.86 -6.37 -2.47
CA PRO A 50 -6.80 -7.34 -2.20
C PRO A 50 -5.93 -6.91 -1.00
N CYS A 51 -4.97 -7.74 -0.63
CA CYS A 51 -3.83 -7.37 0.23
C CYS A 51 -2.52 -7.75 -0.47
N TRP A 52 -1.77 -6.76 -0.98
CA TRP A 52 -0.54 -7.01 -1.72
C TRP A 52 0.66 -7.24 -0.80
N VAL A 53 1.50 -8.20 -1.18
CA VAL A 53 2.76 -8.52 -0.50
C VAL A 53 3.91 -8.41 -1.49
N PHE A 54 5.09 -7.99 -1.04
CA PHE A 54 6.25 -7.84 -1.92
C PHE A 54 7.40 -8.72 -1.47
N LEU A 55 7.89 -9.57 -2.37
CA LEU A 55 9.12 -10.32 -2.17
C LEU A 55 10.28 -9.59 -2.83
N ILE A 56 11.14 -9.02 -1.99
CA ILE A 56 12.35 -8.30 -2.37
C ILE A 56 13.54 -9.25 -2.28
N GLU A 57 14.41 -9.26 -3.28
CA GLU A 57 15.66 -10.02 -3.26
C GLU A 57 16.84 -9.13 -3.64
N HIS A 58 17.71 -8.94 -2.66
CA HIS A 58 18.93 -8.16 -2.79
C HIS A 58 20.01 -8.94 -3.55
N SER A 59 20.97 -8.23 -4.15
CA SER A 59 22.07 -8.80 -4.91
C SER A 59 22.96 -9.78 -4.11
N SER A 60 23.01 -9.62 -2.78
CA SER A 60 23.70 -10.56 -1.87
C SER A 60 22.95 -11.88 -1.65
N GLY A 61 21.75 -12.04 -2.18
CA GLY A 61 20.88 -13.21 -2.01
C GLY A 61 19.90 -13.11 -0.85
N LYS A 62 19.98 -12.06 -0.02
CA LYS A 62 19.01 -11.80 1.06
C LYS A 62 17.60 -11.60 0.50
N LYS A 63 16.61 -12.25 1.10
CA LYS A 63 15.18 -12.14 0.73
C LYS A 63 14.39 -11.52 1.87
N VAL A 64 13.54 -10.56 1.51
CA VAL A 64 12.74 -9.77 2.44
C VAL A 64 11.30 -9.78 1.95
N LEU A 65 10.36 -10.04 2.86
CA LEU A 65 8.93 -9.84 2.63
C LEU A 65 8.53 -8.49 3.20
N PHE A 66 7.85 -7.67 2.40
CA PHE A 66 7.15 -6.48 2.86
C PHE A 66 5.66 -6.83 2.94
N ASP A 67 5.16 -6.86 4.18
CA ASP A 67 3.88 -7.45 4.63
C ASP A 67 3.74 -8.95 4.37
N LEU A 68 2.67 -9.53 4.92
CA LEU A 68 2.27 -10.93 4.77
C LEU A 68 0.78 -11.09 4.42
N GLY A 69 0.06 -10.00 4.20
CA GLY A 69 -1.38 -10.03 3.93
C GLY A 69 -2.18 -10.49 5.14
N VAL A 70 -3.35 -11.08 4.87
CA VAL A 70 -4.20 -11.70 5.90
C VAL A 70 -3.73 -13.14 6.11
N ARG A 71 -3.69 -13.58 7.38
CA ARG A 71 -3.50 -15.01 7.67
C ARG A 71 -4.69 -15.85 7.21
N LYS A 72 -4.41 -17.04 6.69
CA LYS A 72 -5.44 -17.97 6.20
C LYS A 72 -6.46 -18.35 7.27
N ASP A 73 -6.00 -18.51 8.50
CA ASP A 73 -6.81 -18.86 9.67
C ASP A 73 -7.11 -17.64 10.55
N TRP A 74 -7.52 -16.51 9.96
CA TRP A 74 -7.70 -15.21 10.63
C TRP A 74 -8.57 -15.22 11.89
N ARG A 75 -9.37 -16.26 12.11
CA ARG A 75 -10.07 -16.48 13.38
C ARG A 75 -9.16 -16.70 14.59
N ASN A 76 -7.90 -17.05 14.36
CA ASN A 76 -6.89 -17.26 15.40
C ASN A 76 -6.05 -15.99 15.64
N LEU A 77 -6.40 -14.84 15.04
CA LEU A 77 -5.85 -13.52 15.43
C LEU A 77 -6.06 -13.29 16.93
N SER A 78 -5.48 -12.20 17.45
CA SER A 78 -5.82 -11.78 18.81
C SER A 78 -7.34 -11.70 18.98
N ASN A 79 -7.84 -12.14 20.15
CA ASN A 79 -9.29 -12.17 20.41
C ASN A 79 -9.93 -10.79 20.20
N GLN A 80 -9.20 -9.72 20.52
CA GLN A 80 -9.62 -8.34 20.28
C GLN A 80 -9.92 -8.11 18.79
N VAL A 81 -9.01 -8.49 17.91
CA VAL A 81 -9.13 -8.29 16.47
C VAL A 81 -10.20 -9.21 15.88
N ALA A 82 -10.18 -10.51 16.19
CA ALA A 82 -11.15 -11.47 15.67
C ALA A 82 -12.60 -11.07 16.04
N THR A 83 -12.84 -10.64 17.28
CA THR A 83 -14.16 -10.17 17.73
C THR A 83 -14.59 -8.89 17.00
N ARG A 84 -13.65 -7.98 16.74
CA ARG A 84 -13.93 -6.74 16.00
C ARG A 84 -14.35 -7.04 14.56
N LEU A 85 -13.67 -7.98 13.90
CA LEU A 85 -13.98 -8.41 12.53
C LEU A 85 -15.37 -9.07 12.43
N ASP A 86 -15.74 -9.92 13.39
CA ASP A 86 -17.09 -10.51 13.45
C ASP A 86 -18.19 -9.43 13.53
N GLY A 87 -17.90 -8.29 14.18
CA GLY A 87 -18.83 -7.16 14.28
C GLY A 87 -19.01 -6.35 13.00
N PHE A 88 -18.09 -6.45 12.04
CA PHE A 88 -18.13 -5.66 10.81
C PHE A 88 -19.03 -6.24 9.71
N GLY A 89 -19.26 -7.56 9.73
CA GLY A 89 -20.06 -8.23 8.70
C GLY A 89 -19.44 -8.17 7.30
N TRP A 90 -18.11 -8.11 7.21
CA TRP A 90 -17.36 -8.14 5.95
C TRP A 90 -17.20 -9.56 5.43
N ASP A 91 -17.04 -9.69 4.11
CA ASP A 91 -16.68 -10.94 3.45
C ASP A 91 -15.15 -11.04 3.39
N ILE A 92 -14.56 -11.95 4.15
CA ILE A 92 -13.11 -12.13 4.26
C ILE A 92 -12.75 -13.51 3.74
N GLN A 93 -12.04 -13.54 2.61
CA GLN A 93 -11.60 -14.76 1.95
C GLN A 93 -10.08 -14.77 1.88
N VAL A 94 -9.47 -15.90 2.22
CA VAL A 94 -8.02 -16.11 2.15
C VAL A 94 -7.77 -17.59 1.85
N ASP A 95 -7.16 -17.88 0.69
CA ASP A 95 -6.96 -19.26 0.27
C ASP A 95 -5.63 -19.84 0.79
N LYS A 96 -4.60 -19.01 0.92
CA LYS A 96 -3.24 -19.38 1.28
C LYS A 96 -2.57 -18.34 2.17
N ASN A 97 -1.74 -18.80 3.10
CA ASN A 97 -0.72 -17.95 3.69
C ASN A 97 0.39 -17.68 2.67
N VAL A 98 1.09 -16.55 2.81
CA VAL A 98 2.25 -16.22 1.95
C VAL A 98 3.30 -17.33 1.95
N LEU A 99 3.53 -18.01 3.07
CA LEU A 99 4.47 -19.14 3.12
C LEU A 99 4.05 -20.31 2.22
N GLU A 100 2.74 -20.59 2.10
CA GLU A 100 2.22 -21.61 1.18
C GLU A 100 2.44 -21.18 -0.28
N ILE A 101 2.19 -19.90 -0.60
CA ILE A 101 2.41 -19.33 -1.94
C ILE A 101 3.89 -19.42 -2.34
N LEU A 102 4.80 -19.09 -1.43
CA LEU A 102 6.25 -19.22 -1.65
C LEU A 102 6.67 -20.68 -1.88
N ALA A 103 6.12 -21.61 -1.11
CA ALA A 103 6.44 -23.02 -1.21
C ALA A 103 5.98 -23.65 -2.54
N ASP A 104 4.86 -23.20 -3.11
CA ASP A 104 4.39 -23.64 -4.42
C ASP A 104 5.40 -23.33 -5.54
N GLU A 105 6.15 -22.24 -5.40
CA GLU A 105 7.21 -21.82 -6.32
C GLU A 105 8.61 -22.24 -5.84
N GLY A 106 8.68 -23.16 -4.87
CA GLY A 106 9.94 -23.76 -4.40
C GLY A 106 10.80 -22.88 -3.50
N ILE A 107 10.26 -21.78 -2.95
CA ILE A 107 10.96 -20.93 -1.99
C ILE A 107 10.61 -21.39 -0.57
N ALA A 108 11.61 -21.87 0.18
CA ALA A 108 11.38 -22.31 1.56
C ALA A 108 11.36 -21.13 2.53
N GLY A 109 10.59 -21.21 3.61
CA GLY A 109 10.53 -20.15 4.63
C GLY A 109 11.88 -19.80 5.25
N LYS A 110 12.79 -20.77 5.35
CA LYS A 110 14.19 -20.56 5.81
C LYS A 110 15.04 -19.69 4.88
N ASP A 111 14.60 -19.50 3.64
CA ASP A 111 15.29 -18.66 2.68
C ASP A 111 14.88 -17.18 2.83
N ILE A 112 13.87 -16.89 3.66
CA ILE A 112 13.42 -15.52 3.98
C ILE A 112 14.18 -15.02 5.20
N ASN A 113 14.91 -13.91 5.02
CA ASN A 113 15.73 -13.32 6.06
C ASN A 113 14.94 -12.38 6.97
N SER A 114 14.03 -11.61 6.39
CA SER A 114 13.31 -10.56 7.12
C SER A 114 11.86 -10.50 6.66
N ILE A 115 10.96 -10.26 7.61
CA ILE A 115 9.60 -9.82 7.37
C ILE A 115 9.51 -8.38 7.88
N ILE A 116 9.03 -7.48 7.03
CA ILE A 116 8.79 -6.08 7.39
C ILE A 116 7.29 -5.90 7.45
N TRP A 117 6.77 -5.52 8.61
CA TRP A 117 5.40 -5.05 8.70
C TRP A 117 5.37 -3.56 8.38
N SER A 118 4.61 -3.19 7.34
CA SER A 118 4.23 -1.80 7.11
C SER A 118 3.55 -1.26 8.37
N HIS A 119 2.66 -2.04 8.97
CA HIS A 119 2.11 -1.81 10.30
C HIS A 119 1.41 -3.08 10.83
N MET A 120 0.80 -2.98 12.02
CA MET A 120 0.30 -4.11 12.80
C MET A 120 -1.16 -4.51 12.55
N HIS A 121 -1.83 -3.96 11.53
CA HIS A 121 -3.20 -4.40 11.24
C HIS A 121 -3.23 -5.81 10.65
N TRP A 122 -4.35 -6.47 10.91
CA TRP A 122 -4.59 -7.90 10.71
C TRP A 122 -4.43 -8.40 9.26
N ASP A 123 -4.56 -7.49 8.32
CA ASP A 123 -4.45 -7.65 6.88
C ASP A 123 -3.06 -7.38 6.30
N HIS A 124 -2.08 -7.14 7.18
CA HIS A 124 -0.66 -6.96 6.85
C HIS A 124 0.23 -7.98 7.55
N VAL A 125 -0.17 -8.41 8.75
CA VAL A 125 0.70 -9.17 9.65
C VAL A 125 0.89 -10.64 9.27
N GLY A 126 -0.08 -11.24 8.57
CA GLY A 126 -0.10 -12.68 8.26
C GLY A 126 0.14 -13.55 9.49
N ASP A 127 1.02 -14.56 9.35
CA ASP A 127 1.46 -15.42 10.44
C ASP A 127 3.00 -15.60 10.40
N PRO A 128 3.76 -14.71 11.06
CA PRO A 128 5.22 -14.84 11.14
C PRO A 128 5.67 -16.12 11.83
N SER A 129 4.84 -16.71 12.70
CA SER A 129 5.21 -17.90 13.50
C SER A 129 5.47 -19.14 12.66
N LEU A 130 4.98 -19.16 11.42
CA LEU A 130 5.24 -20.22 10.43
C LEU A 130 6.66 -20.14 9.81
N PHE A 131 7.32 -18.99 9.94
CA PHE A 131 8.71 -18.80 9.50
C PHE A 131 9.67 -19.20 10.62
N PRO A 132 10.88 -19.69 10.29
CA PRO A 132 11.84 -20.09 11.31
C PRO A 132 12.27 -18.89 12.18
N PRO A 133 12.74 -19.14 13.42
CA PRO A 133 13.20 -18.07 14.32
C PRO A 133 14.35 -17.20 13.77
N SER A 134 15.06 -17.68 12.73
CA SER A 134 16.09 -16.94 12.02
C SER A 134 15.57 -15.82 11.12
N THR A 135 14.26 -15.78 10.85
CA THR A 135 13.62 -14.72 10.09
C THR A 135 13.29 -13.57 11.03
N GLU A 136 14.01 -12.44 10.90
CA GLU A 136 13.75 -11.25 11.72
C GLU A 136 12.38 -10.65 11.39
N LEU A 137 11.77 -10.00 12.39
CA LEU A 137 10.58 -9.18 12.21
C LEU A 137 10.96 -7.72 12.40
N VAL A 138 10.70 -6.90 11.39
CA VAL A 138 11.03 -5.48 11.34
C VAL A 138 9.77 -4.65 11.41
N VAL A 139 9.77 -3.63 12.28
CA VAL A 139 8.61 -2.76 12.57
C VAL A 139 9.03 -1.30 12.62
N GLY A 140 8.08 -0.38 12.44
CA GLY A 140 8.33 1.05 12.52
C GLY A 140 8.49 1.61 13.94
N PRO A 141 8.94 2.86 14.06
CA PRO A 141 9.19 3.52 15.35
C PRO A 141 7.97 3.54 16.27
N GLY A 142 8.19 3.32 17.57
CA GLY A 142 7.14 3.34 18.59
C GLY A 142 6.30 2.06 18.67
N PHE A 143 6.53 1.07 17.81
CA PHE A 143 5.80 -0.20 17.82
C PHE A 143 5.96 -0.93 19.16
N LYS A 144 7.19 -1.10 19.64
CA LYS A 144 7.47 -1.88 20.85
C LYS A 144 6.84 -1.26 22.08
N GLU A 145 6.88 0.06 22.18
CA GLU A 145 6.26 0.79 23.28
C GLU A 145 4.73 0.68 23.24
N ALA A 146 4.13 0.78 22.05
CA ALA A 146 2.68 0.82 21.90
C ALA A 146 2.00 -0.57 21.96
N PHE A 147 2.66 -1.62 21.48
CA PHE A 147 2.00 -2.91 21.19
C PHE A 147 2.55 -4.11 21.96
N LEU A 148 3.64 -3.96 22.71
CA LEU A 148 4.16 -5.03 23.56
C LEU A 148 3.70 -4.93 25.03
N PRO A 149 3.46 -6.06 25.71
CA PRO A 149 3.48 -7.42 25.15
C PRO A 149 2.24 -7.69 24.26
N GLY A 150 2.36 -8.67 23.37
CA GLY A 150 1.23 -9.19 22.58
C GLY A 150 0.25 -10.02 23.41
N ALA A 151 -0.83 -10.49 22.79
CA ALA A 151 -1.72 -11.48 23.39
C ALA A 151 -1.07 -12.87 23.43
N PRO A 152 -1.29 -13.69 24.48
CA PRO A 152 -2.25 -13.49 25.56
C PRO A 152 -1.73 -12.68 26.77
N ALA A 153 -0.43 -12.36 26.87
CA ALA A 153 0.09 -11.58 28.00
C ALA A 153 -0.61 -10.22 28.15
N ASN A 154 -1.00 -9.59 27.05
CA ASN A 154 -1.95 -8.49 27.02
C ASN A 154 -3.18 -8.87 26.17
N ALA A 155 -4.30 -9.17 26.83
CA ALA A 155 -5.54 -9.57 26.16
C ALA A 155 -6.17 -8.47 25.27
N ALA A 156 -5.77 -7.20 25.45
CA ALA A 156 -6.21 -6.07 24.63
C ALA A 156 -5.24 -5.75 23.48
N SER A 157 -4.14 -6.49 23.35
CA SER A 157 -3.17 -6.24 22.28
C SER A 157 -3.72 -6.73 20.94
N PRO A 158 -3.54 -5.96 19.85
CA PRO A 158 -3.95 -6.38 18.52
C PRO A 158 -3.04 -7.47 17.94
N ILE A 159 -1.80 -7.58 18.42
CA ILE A 159 -0.80 -8.55 17.96
C ILE A 159 -0.69 -9.75 18.91
N LEU A 160 -0.06 -10.82 18.44
CA LEU A 160 0.20 -12.03 19.22
C LEU A 160 1.66 -12.08 19.68
N GLU A 161 1.91 -12.64 20.87
CA GLU A 161 3.29 -12.90 21.31
C GLU A 161 4.02 -13.86 20.36
N THR A 162 3.29 -14.78 19.72
CA THR A 162 3.82 -15.73 18.74
C THR A 162 4.38 -15.07 17.49
N ASP A 163 3.97 -13.83 17.19
CA ASP A 163 4.44 -13.11 16.00
C ASP A 163 5.93 -12.75 16.12
N TYR A 164 6.40 -12.45 17.33
CA TYR A 164 7.78 -12.01 17.60
C TYR A 164 8.57 -12.94 18.54
N LYS A 165 7.94 -13.98 19.08
CA LYS A 165 8.60 -14.91 20.00
C LYS A 165 9.78 -15.62 19.33
N ASP A 166 10.87 -15.75 20.08
CA ASP A 166 12.10 -16.47 19.74
C ASP A 166 12.84 -15.96 18.49
N ARG A 167 12.43 -14.84 17.90
CA ARG A 167 13.12 -14.17 16.77
C ARG A 167 13.60 -12.78 17.16
N GLU A 168 14.45 -12.20 16.31
CA GLU A 168 14.78 -10.79 16.42
C GLU A 168 13.56 -9.94 16.04
N LEU A 169 13.13 -9.07 16.96
CA LEU A 169 12.17 -8.00 16.69
C LEU A 169 12.93 -6.68 16.61
N ARG A 170 13.13 -6.17 15.40
CA ARG A 170 13.88 -4.94 15.13
C ARG A 170 12.92 -3.77 14.89
N GLU A 171 13.03 -2.76 15.75
CA GLU A 171 12.35 -1.49 15.52
C GLU A 171 13.30 -0.54 14.80
N ILE A 172 12.85 0.07 13.71
CA ILE A 172 13.68 1.00 12.92
C ILE A 172 13.87 2.31 13.67
N ASP A 173 15.12 2.78 13.71
CA ASP A 173 15.49 4.10 14.18
C ASP A 173 15.90 4.98 12.99
N PHE A 174 15.01 5.88 12.59
CA PHE A 174 15.26 6.82 11.48
C PHE A 174 16.27 7.92 11.82
N ASP A 175 16.66 8.06 13.08
CA ASP A 175 17.69 9.03 13.50
C ASP A 175 19.10 8.43 13.47
N GLN A 176 19.23 7.13 13.14
CA GLN A 176 20.53 6.47 12.92
C GLN A 176 21.32 7.14 11.79
N ASP A 177 20.66 7.43 10.65
CA ASP A 177 21.25 8.11 9.49
C ASP A 177 20.71 9.53 9.38
N ILE A 178 21.22 10.41 10.26
CA ILE A 178 20.75 11.80 10.40
C ILE A 178 20.69 12.50 9.03
N GLY A 179 19.47 12.83 8.61
CA GLY A 179 19.23 13.62 7.40
C GLY A 179 18.97 12.81 6.13
N LEU A 180 19.03 11.47 6.18
CA LEU A 180 18.60 10.63 5.06
C LEU A 180 17.08 10.77 4.86
N LYS A 181 16.69 11.21 3.65
CA LYS A 181 15.29 11.48 3.30
C LYS A 181 14.99 11.09 1.86
N ALA A 182 13.76 10.63 1.63
CA ALA A 182 13.17 10.56 0.30
C ALA A 182 11.99 11.54 0.24
N GLY A 183 12.08 12.55 -0.62
CA GLY A 183 11.22 13.72 -0.61
C GLY A 183 11.25 14.40 0.75
N GLN A 184 10.10 14.42 1.42
CA GLN A 184 9.92 15.02 2.75
C GLN A 184 9.96 14.01 3.90
N LEU A 185 10.03 12.71 3.59
CA LEU A 185 9.96 11.62 4.57
C LEU A 185 11.35 11.26 5.07
N LYS A 186 11.49 10.92 6.36
CA LYS A 186 12.72 10.28 6.85
C LYS A 186 12.85 8.92 6.17
N ALA A 187 14.08 8.54 5.82
CA ALA A 187 14.36 7.30 5.13
C ALA A 187 15.43 6.49 5.90
N PHE A 188 15.34 5.18 5.81
CA PHE A 188 16.30 4.23 6.35
C PHE A 188 16.73 3.29 5.21
N ASP A 189 18.02 3.25 4.88
CA ASP A 189 18.55 2.37 3.84
C ASP A 189 18.69 0.94 4.37
N PHE A 190 17.76 0.06 3.99
CA PHE A 190 17.63 -1.26 4.59
C PHE A 190 18.82 -2.18 4.29
N PHE A 191 19.39 -2.05 3.08
CA PHE A 191 20.57 -2.83 2.66
C PHE A 191 21.87 -2.04 2.76
N GLY A 192 21.80 -0.71 2.88
CA GLY A 192 22.96 0.19 2.98
C GLY A 192 23.62 0.50 1.65
N ASP A 193 22.97 0.18 0.52
CA ASP A 193 23.51 0.37 -0.83
C ASP A 193 22.58 1.19 -1.75
N GLY A 194 21.50 1.73 -1.19
CA GLY A 194 20.53 2.57 -1.86
C GLY A 194 19.54 1.83 -2.77
N SER A 195 19.46 0.49 -2.65
CA SER A 195 18.52 -0.33 -3.40
C SER A 195 17.12 -0.39 -2.78
N PHE A 196 17.00 -0.27 -1.45
CA PHE A 196 15.72 -0.33 -0.75
C PHE A 196 15.70 0.57 0.48
N TYR A 197 14.76 1.50 0.51
CA TYR A 197 14.52 2.38 1.66
C TYR A 197 13.22 2.03 2.35
N LEU A 198 13.24 2.01 3.68
CA LEU A 198 12.02 2.18 4.48
C LEU A 198 11.79 3.67 4.71
N LEU A 199 10.54 4.10 4.72
CA LEU A 199 10.13 5.49 4.88
C LEU A 199 9.23 5.63 6.10
N ASP A 200 9.50 6.65 6.91
CA ASP A 200 8.70 7.00 8.08
C ASP A 200 7.38 7.64 7.65
N THR A 201 6.26 6.94 7.86
CA THR A 201 4.95 7.32 7.34
C THR A 201 3.84 7.23 8.39
N PRO A 202 3.97 7.88 9.55
CA PRO A 202 3.03 7.75 10.65
C PRO A 202 1.66 8.38 10.31
N GLY A 203 0.66 8.02 11.11
CA GLY A 203 -0.68 8.62 11.10
C GLY A 203 -1.78 7.59 11.02
N HIS A 204 -1.77 6.74 9.98
CA HIS A 204 -2.67 5.58 9.92
C HIS A 204 -2.48 4.69 11.16
N THR A 205 -1.22 4.38 11.47
CA THR A 205 -0.77 3.93 12.78
C THR A 205 0.47 4.68 13.21
N ILE A 206 0.85 4.59 14.49
CA ILE A 206 2.05 5.27 15.02
C ILE A 206 3.35 4.75 14.37
N ALA A 207 3.40 3.45 14.05
CA ALA A 207 4.58 2.76 13.56
C ALA A 207 4.50 2.44 12.05
N HIS A 208 3.71 3.21 11.29
CA HIS A 208 3.47 2.90 9.88
C HIS A 208 4.68 3.21 9.00
N LEU A 209 5.08 2.24 8.17
CA LEU A 209 6.18 2.29 7.23
C LEU A 209 5.67 2.15 5.79
N ALA A 210 6.33 2.87 4.88
CA ALA A 210 6.27 2.58 3.45
C ALA A 210 7.62 2.05 2.97
N GLY A 211 7.62 1.22 1.93
CA GLY A 211 8.83 0.78 1.24
C GLY A 211 9.06 1.58 -0.03
N LEU A 212 10.31 1.91 -0.35
CA LEU A 212 10.71 2.52 -1.62
C LEU A 212 11.88 1.75 -2.21
N LEU A 213 11.59 0.91 -3.19
CA LEU A 213 12.56 0.02 -3.82
C LEU A 213 13.02 0.59 -5.16
N ARG A 214 14.33 0.68 -5.37
CA ARG A 214 14.91 0.94 -6.69
C ARG A 214 14.83 -0.32 -7.54
N THR A 215 14.06 -0.27 -8.63
CA THR A 215 13.83 -1.39 -9.54
C THR A 215 14.86 -1.46 -10.68
N THR A 216 15.31 -0.31 -11.18
CA THR A 216 16.37 -0.22 -12.20
C THR A 216 17.34 0.89 -11.85
N THR A 217 18.56 0.81 -12.40
CA THR A 217 19.51 1.92 -12.45
C THR A 217 19.75 2.30 -13.91
N ASN A 218 19.89 3.59 -14.19
CA ASN A 218 20.12 4.14 -15.55
C ASN A 218 19.05 3.76 -16.62
N PRO A 219 17.86 4.40 -16.60
CA PRO A 219 17.40 5.37 -15.61
C PRO A 219 16.96 4.70 -14.31
N ASP A 220 16.96 5.48 -13.24
CA ASP A 220 16.43 5.03 -11.97
C ASP A 220 14.90 4.96 -12.05
N THR A 221 14.35 3.81 -11.67
CA THR A 221 12.90 3.62 -11.49
C THR A 221 12.65 2.96 -10.15
N PHE A 222 11.46 3.17 -9.60
CA PHE A 222 11.11 2.70 -8.26
C PHE A 222 9.71 2.11 -8.18
N ILE A 223 9.52 1.19 -7.23
CA ILE A 223 8.19 0.82 -6.72
C ILE A 223 8.09 1.34 -5.29
N MET A 224 7.03 2.09 -5.00
CA MET A 224 6.67 2.52 -3.65
C MET A 224 5.57 1.60 -3.12
N MET A 225 5.87 0.90 -2.04
CA MET A 225 5.00 -0.03 -1.32
C MET A 225 4.33 0.76 -0.20
N GLY A 226 3.11 1.20 -0.43
CA GLY A 226 2.46 2.24 0.37
C GLY A 226 1.86 1.77 1.69
N GLY A 227 1.72 0.46 1.93
CA GLY A 227 0.91 -0.03 3.05
C GLY A 227 -0.49 0.60 3.02
N ASP A 228 -0.92 1.12 4.17
CA ASP A 228 -2.19 1.83 4.36
C ASP A 228 -2.00 3.35 4.41
N LEU A 229 -1.01 3.86 3.65
CA LEU A 229 -1.02 5.28 3.29
C LEU A 229 -2.37 5.69 2.68
N CYS A 230 -3.00 4.81 1.90
CA CYS A 230 -4.37 4.98 1.44
C CYS A 230 -4.99 3.60 1.18
N HIS A 231 -6.32 3.56 1.23
CA HIS A 231 -7.16 2.38 0.97
C HIS A 231 -7.86 2.50 -0.39
N HIS A 232 -7.86 3.69 -0.98
CA HIS A 232 -8.36 3.97 -2.31
C HIS A 232 -7.57 5.08 -2.98
N GLY A 233 -7.37 4.99 -4.30
CA GLY A 233 -6.59 5.99 -5.06
C GLY A 233 -7.13 7.42 -4.92
N GLY A 234 -8.41 7.58 -4.62
CA GLY A 234 -9.06 8.87 -4.35
C GLY A 234 -8.62 9.59 -3.07
N GLU A 235 -7.93 8.94 -2.12
CA GLU A 235 -7.31 9.63 -0.97
C GLU A 235 -5.99 10.31 -1.36
N LEU A 236 -5.33 9.79 -2.40
CA LEU A 236 -4.04 10.28 -2.89
C LEU A 236 -4.19 11.23 -4.09
N ARG A 237 -5.19 11.00 -4.93
CA ARG A 237 -5.35 11.62 -6.25
C ARG A 237 -6.73 12.28 -6.41
N PRO A 238 -6.81 13.38 -7.18
CA PRO A 238 -5.71 14.15 -7.76
C PRO A 238 -4.90 14.93 -6.69
N SER A 239 -3.83 15.59 -7.12
CA SER A 239 -2.98 16.41 -6.24
C SER A 239 -2.49 17.69 -6.93
N PRO A 240 -1.90 18.66 -6.21
CA PRO A 240 -1.25 19.82 -6.81
C PRO A 240 -0.11 19.47 -7.76
N HIS A 241 0.52 18.30 -7.56
CA HIS A 241 1.63 17.81 -8.37
C HIS A 241 1.16 17.04 -9.60
N ARG A 242 -0.05 16.48 -9.54
CA ARG A 242 -0.72 15.78 -10.64
C ARG A 242 -2.23 16.02 -10.57
N PRO A 243 -2.70 17.15 -11.12
CA PRO A 243 -4.13 17.44 -11.19
C PRO A 243 -4.87 16.40 -12.04
N LEU A 244 -6.19 16.34 -11.87
CA LEU A 244 -7.08 15.55 -12.70
C LEU A 244 -6.87 15.97 -14.18
N PRO A 245 -6.49 15.04 -15.06
CA PRO A 245 -6.17 15.38 -16.44
C PRO A 245 -7.46 15.63 -17.23
N ALA A 246 -7.40 16.49 -18.24
CA ALA A 246 -8.54 16.72 -19.13
C ALA A 246 -8.98 15.42 -19.82
N GLU A 247 -8.01 14.60 -20.25
CA GLU A 247 -8.19 13.28 -20.85
C GLU A 247 -7.58 12.19 -19.98
N ILE A 248 -8.30 11.07 -19.81
CA ILE A 248 -7.83 9.93 -19.02
C ILE A 248 -7.67 8.73 -19.96
N ASN A 249 -6.45 8.20 -20.02
CA ASN A 249 -6.11 7.02 -20.81
C ASN A 249 -5.33 6.02 -19.92
N PRO A 250 -5.72 4.74 -19.86
CA PRO A 250 -6.90 4.14 -20.50
C PRO A 250 -8.20 4.75 -19.94
N HIS A 251 -9.26 4.75 -20.77
CA HIS A 251 -10.55 5.29 -20.35
C HIS A 251 -11.09 4.46 -19.17
N PRO A 252 -11.48 5.07 -18.02
CA PRO A 252 -11.90 4.32 -16.84
C PRO A 252 -13.10 3.39 -17.08
N TRP A 253 -13.96 3.75 -18.04
CA TRP A 253 -15.11 2.98 -18.46
C TRP A 253 -14.85 2.34 -19.82
N ALA A 254 -14.29 1.12 -19.83
CA ALA A 254 -13.72 0.41 -20.99
C ALA A 254 -14.67 0.20 -22.20
N ASN A 255 -15.96 0.52 -22.09
CA ASN A 255 -16.98 0.32 -23.13
C ASN A 255 -17.49 1.63 -23.78
N MET A 256 -16.91 2.79 -23.46
CA MET A 256 -17.37 4.09 -23.97
C MET A 256 -16.53 4.57 -25.16
N ARG A 257 -17.18 5.27 -26.10
CA ARG A 257 -16.58 5.68 -27.38
C ARG A 257 -15.38 6.62 -27.13
N PRO A 258 -14.28 6.51 -27.90
CA PRO A 258 -13.02 7.24 -27.68
C PRO A 258 -13.07 8.74 -28.04
N ARG A 259 -14.21 9.42 -27.94
CA ARG A 259 -14.39 10.79 -28.46
C ARG A 259 -14.65 11.88 -27.42
N LEU A 260 -14.75 11.57 -26.13
CA LEU A 260 -15.05 12.56 -25.10
C LEU A 260 -14.16 12.37 -23.87
N CYS A 261 -13.73 13.50 -23.31
CA CYS A 261 -12.66 13.59 -22.31
C CYS A 261 -13.27 13.47 -20.88
N PRO A 262 -13.13 12.32 -20.19
CA PRO A 262 -13.77 12.08 -18.89
C PRO A 262 -13.33 13.07 -17.79
N GLY A 263 -12.18 13.72 -17.96
CA GLY A 263 -11.64 14.69 -17.02
C GLY A 263 -12.58 15.85 -16.73
N GLY A 264 -13.26 16.39 -17.75
CA GLY A 264 -14.20 17.51 -17.53
C GLY A 264 -15.44 17.11 -16.72
N VAL A 265 -15.92 15.88 -16.86
CA VAL A 265 -17.05 15.36 -16.07
C VAL A 265 -16.66 15.19 -14.61
N LEU A 266 -15.44 14.71 -14.37
CA LEU A 266 -14.89 14.51 -13.03
C LEU A 266 -14.47 15.83 -12.37
N GLU A 267 -14.06 16.84 -13.14
CA GLU A 267 -13.83 18.21 -12.65
C GLU A 267 -15.16 18.83 -12.18
N ASP A 268 -16.24 18.73 -12.96
CA ASP A 268 -17.57 19.17 -12.52
C ASP A 268 -18.05 18.44 -11.26
N LEU A 269 -17.73 17.15 -11.12
CA LEU A 269 -18.05 16.37 -9.91
C LEU A 269 -17.32 16.94 -8.69
N GLN A 270 -16.04 17.28 -8.81
CA GLN A 270 -15.26 17.91 -7.74
C GLN A 270 -15.82 19.30 -7.40
N GLU A 271 -16.12 20.14 -8.40
CA GLU A 271 -16.64 21.49 -8.19
C GLU A 271 -17.97 21.48 -7.42
N LYS A 272 -18.90 20.58 -7.77
CA LYS A 272 -20.17 20.39 -7.05
C LYS A 272 -19.98 19.99 -5.59
N ARG A 273 -18.85 19.36 -5.28
CA ARG A 273 -18.45 18.91 -3.94
C ARG A 273 -17.58 19.95 -3.22
N GLY A 274 -17.44 21.16 -3.78
CA GLY A 274 -16.63 22.24 -3.20
C GLY A 274 -15.12 21.96 -3.26
N ARG A 275 -14.69 21.09 -4.17
CA ARG A 275 -13.29 20.70 -4.37
C ARG A 275 -12.79 21.16 -5.74
N THR A 276 -11.47 21.27 -5.86
CA THR A 276 -10.79 21.61 -7.11
C THR A 276 -10.18 20.36 -7.77
N LYS A 277 -9.78 20.49 -9.04
CA LYS A 277 -9.16 19.39 -9.82
C LYS A 277 -7.79 18.92 -9.32
N ASP A 278 -7.20 19.60 -8.35
CA ASP A 278 -5.92 19.30 -7.72
C ASP A 278 -6.06 18.87 -6.25
N GLN A 279 -7.28 18.61 -5.79
CA GLN A 279 -7.57 18.08 -4.46
C GLN A 279 -8.04 16.63 -4.54
N ALA A 280 -7.54 15.78 -3.64
CA ALA A 280 -7.96 14.39 -3.52
C ALA A 280 -9.50 14.26 -3.42
N PHE A 281 -10.04 13.16 -3.95
CA PHE A 281 -11.48 12.88 -3.89
C PHE A 281 -11.96 12.66 -2.46
N PHE A 282 -11.16 12.05 -1.59
CA PHE A 282 -11.58 11.65 -0.24
C PHE A 282 -10.75 12.31 0.84
N ASP A 283 -11.41 12.64 1.95
CA ASP A 283 -10.75 12.95 3.21
C ASP A 283 -10.88 11.74 4.14
N LEU A 284 -9.86 11.52 4.97
CA LEU A 284 -9.72 10.32 5.78
C LEU A 284 -10.63 10.36 7.02
N ALA A 285 -11.27 9.23 7.29
CA ALA A 285 -11.99 8.94 8.54
C ALA A 285 -11.32 7.83 9.38
N MET A 286 -10.29 7.16 8.84
CA MET A 286 -9.57 6.08 9.52
C MET A 286 -8.10 6.39 9.73
N GLY A 287 -7.63 6.15 10.96
CA GLY A 287 -6.24 6.30 11.38
C GLY A 287 -6.15 6.55 12.89
N MET A 288 -4.98 6.31 13.47
CA MET A 288 -4.73 6.65 14.89
C MET A 288 -4.59 8.16 15.10
N ASP A 289 -4.02 8.87 14.13
CA ASP A 289 -3.90 10.33 14.07
C ASP A 289 -4.27 10.79 12.66
N ILE A 290 -5.54 11.16 12.46
CA ILE A 290 -6.08 11.57 11.16
C ILE A 290 -5.32 12.79 10.59
N PRO A 291 -5.08 13.88 11.36
CA PRO A 291 -4.25 14.98 10.88
C PRO A 291 -2.84 14.57 10.43
N GLU A 292 -2.15 13.69 11.15
CA GLU A 292 -0.84 13.20 10.73
C GLU A 292 -0.93 12.29 9.49
N ALA A 293 -1.92 11.40 9.42
CA ALA A 293 -2.14 10.54 8.26
C ALA A 293 -2.32 11.39 6.98
N GLN A 294 -3.15 12.42 7.06
CA GLN A 294 -3.38 13.33 5.95
C GLN A 294 -2.11 14.10 5.56
N ARG A 295 -1.32 14.58 6.53
CA ARG A 295 0.00 15.21 6.25
C ARG A 295 0.96 14.23 5.59
N THR A 296 0.98 12.97 6.03
CA THR A 296 1.85 11.93 5.46
C THR A 296 1.46 11.61 4.03
N ILE A 297 0.17 11.45 3.73
CA ILE A 297 -0.32 11.26 2.35
C ILE A 297 0.10 12.41 1.46
N GLN A 298 -0.09 13.66 1.90
CA GLN A 298 0.34 14.85 1.17
C GLN A 298 1.83 14.84 0.84
N LYS A 299 2.70 14.45 1.78
CA LYS A 299 4.15 14.31 1.54
C LYS A 299 4.45 13.26 0.45
N THR A 300 3.58 12.27 0.27
CA THR A 300 3.76 11.20 -0.72
C THR A 300 3.18 11.52 -2.10
N GLN A 301 2.38 12.59 -2.23
CA GLN A 301 1.80 13.00 -3.51
C GLN A 301 2.87 13.41 -4.54
N GLU A 302 4.03 13.88 -4.12
CA GLU A 302 5.18 14.12 -5.01
C GLU A 302 5.72 12.81 -5.61
N ALA A 303 5.76 11.73 -4.80
CA ALA A 303 6.19 10.42 -5.25
C ALA A 303 5.17 9.82 -6.23
N ASP A 304 3.89 9.89 -5.88
CA ASP A 304 2.80 9.45 -6.74
C ASP A 304 2.71 10.23 -8.07
N ALA A 305 3.06 11.53 -8.03
CA ALA A 305 3.13 12.40 -9.18
C ALA A 305 4.38 12.17 -10.04
N SER A 306 5.33 11.35 -9.61
CA SER A 306 6.49 10.96 -10.43
C SER A 306 6.07 9.94 -11.49
N ASP A 307 6.71 9.99 -12.65
CA ASP A 307 6.59 8.94 -13.66
C ASP A 307 7.61 7.82 -13.47
N ASP A 308 8.64 8.05 -12.66
CA ASP A 308 9.69 7.07 -12.37
C ASP A 308 9.40 6.26 -11.09
N ILE A 309 8.23 6.48 -10.46
CA ILE A 309 7.79 5.76 -9.27
C ILE A 309 6.43 5.13 -9.55
N PHE A 310 6.34 3.82 -9.36
CA PHE A 310 5.07 3.11 -9.36
C PHE A 310 4.58 2.94 -7.92
N PHE A 311 3.55 3.69 -7.57
CA PHE A 311 2.94 3.66 -6.25
C PHE A 311 1.88 2.55 -6.17
N ILE A 312 2.07 1.61 -5.25
CA ILE A 312 1.13 0.52 -4.96
C ILE A 312 0.88 0.50 -3.45
N PHE A 313 -0.34 0.83 -3.02
CA PHE A 313 -0.78 0.63 -1.63
C PHE A 313 -1.37 -0.78 -1.46
N ALA A 314 -1.53 -1.23 -0.22
CA ALA A 314 -1.85 -2.63 0.09
C ALA A 314 -3.15 -3.12 -0.55
N HIS A 315 -4.12 -2.21 -0.70
CA HIS A 315 -5.49 -2.49 -1.14
C HIS A 315 -5.81 -2.00 -2.56
N GLU A 316 -4.79 -1.71 -3.38
CA GLU A 316 -4.99 -1.21 -4.75
C GLU A 316 -5.58 -2.31 -5.65
N ASP A 317 -6.89 -2.28 -5.90
CA ASP A 317 -7.56 -3.26 -6.75
C ASP A 317 -7.22 -3.04 -8.23
N ASN A 318 -6.85 -1.81 -8.63
CA ASN A 318 -6.64 -1.47 -10.04
C ASN A 318 -5.37 -2.08 -10.64
N VAL A 319 -4.45 -2.61 -9.83
CA VAL A 319 -3.33 -3.39 -10.38
C VAL A 319 -3.75 -4.80 -10.81
N MET A 320 -4.88 -5.32 -10.31
CA MET A 320 -5.36 -6.65 -10.69
C MET A 320 -5.64 -6.75 -12.19
N GLY A 321 -5.05 -7.77 -12.82
CA GLY A 321 -5.19 -7.98 -14.27
C GLY A 321 -4.32 -7.06 -15.13
N VAL A 322 -3.59 -6.11 -14.54
CA VAL A 322 -2.63 -5.24 -15.24
C VAL A 322 -1.19 -5.69 -14.99
N ILE A 323 -0.86 -5.99 -13.73
CA ILE A 323 0.49 -6.41 -13.34
C ILE A 323 0.69 -7.91 -13.53
N ASP A 324 1.94 -8.29 -13.75
CA ASP A 324 2.37 -9.67 -13.53
C ASP A 324 2.53 -9.92 -12.03
N THR A 325 1.99 -11.03 -11.54
CA THR A 325 2.16 -11.47 -10.15
C THR A 325 3.25 -12.55 -10.04
N PHE A 326 3.72 -12.75 -8.81
CA PHE A 326 4.67 -13.80 -8.41
C PHE A 326 4.28 -15.15 -9.06
N PRO A 327 5.23 -15.89 -9.66
CA PRO A 327 6.70 -15.76 -9.49
C PRO A 327 7.40 -14.71 -10.39
N LYS A 328 6.68 -14.01 -11.28
CA LYS A 328 7.30 -13.08 -12.23
C LYS A 328 7.83 -11.81 -11.56
N GLU A 329 8.96 -11.31 -12.06
CA GLU A 329 9.55 -10.06 -11.60
C GLU A 329 8.77 -8.83 -12.08
N ALA A 330 8.73 -7.80 -11.22
CA ALA A 330 8.06 -6.53 -11.45
C ALA A 330 9.03 -5.38 -11.76
N ASN A 331 10.35 -5.64 -11.82
CA ASN A 331 11.37 -4.61 -12.02
C ASN A 331 11.20 -3.78 -13.30
N ASN A 332 10.67 -4.36 -14.37
CA ASN A 332 10.43 -3.68 -15.65
C ASN A 332 9.01 -3.10 -15.78
N TRP A 333 8.35 -2.78 -14.66
CA TRP A 333 7.01 -2.18 -14.63
C TRP A 333 6.89 -0.93 -15.51
N LYS A 334 7.96 -0.12 -15.60
CA LYS A 334 7.95 1.15 -16.34
C LYS A 334 7.91 0.91 -17.84
N GLU A 335 8.70 -0.03 -18.34
CA GLU A 335 8.69 -0.47 -19.74
C GLU A 335 7.33 -1.06 -20.12
N LYS A 336 6.72 -1.82 -19.20
CA LYS A 336 5.37 -2.38 -19.39
C LYS A 336 4.24 -1.36 -19.26
N GLY A 337 4.54 -0.11 -18.91
CA GLY A 337 3.55 0.97 -18.77
C GLY A 337 2.51 0.72 -17.68
N TRP A 338 2.84 -0.06 -16.65
CA TRP A 338 1.86 -0.41 -15.61
C TRP A 338 1.38 0.80 -14.82
N GLY A 339 2.30 1.70 -14.44
CA GLY A 339 1.96 2.90 -13.69
C GLY A 339 0.90 3.76 -14.38
N ASP A 340 1.02 3.95 -15.70
CA ASP A 340 0.07 4.77 -16.47
C ASP A 340 -1.30 4.09 -16.60
N GLN A 341 -1.33 2.76 -16.71
CA GLN A 341 -2.57 1.99 -16.83
C GLN A 341 -3.42 2.01 -15.55
N VAL A 342 -2.79 1.98 -14.38
CA VAL A 342 -3.49 1.78 -13.10
C VAL A 342 -3.82 3.09 -12.37
N ARG A 343 -3.02 4.15 -12.60
CA ARG A 343 -3.05 5.39 -11.81
C ARG A 343 -4.43 6.03 -11.63
N TRP A 344 -5.24 5.98 -12.69
CA TRP A 344 -6.58 6.54 -12.73
C TRP A 344 -7.69 5.47 -12.79
N GLY A 345 -7.33 4.19 -12.62
CA GLY A 345 -8.27 3.06 -12.72
C GLY A 345 -9.42 3.17 -11.72
N PHE A 346 -9.15 3.68 -10.51
CA PHE A 346 -10.13 3.85 -9.44
C PHE A 346 -11.32 4.74 -9.83
N LEU A 347 -11.17 5.61 -10.83
CA LEU A 347 -12.26 6.49 -11.28
C LEU A 347 -13.45 5.71 -11.85
N LYS A 348 -13.25 4.45 -12.24
CA LYS A 348 -14.34 3.53 -12.64
C LYS A 348 -15.40 3.40 -11.54
N ASP A 349 -15.00 3.52 -10.27
CA ASP A 349 -15.87 3.35 -9.11
C ASP A 349 -16.87 4.50 -8.95
N PHE A 350 -16.66 5.61 -9.68
CA PHE A 350 -17.56 6.76 -9.69
C PHE A 350 -18.64 6.68 -10.78
N ASP A 351 -18.72 5.56 -11.52
CA ASP A 351 -19.79 5.31 -12.49
C ASP A 351 -21.20 5.63 -11.95
N PRO A 352 -21.56 5.28 -10.69
CA PRO A 352 -22.87 5.64 -10.16
C PRO A 352 -23.13 7.16 -10.11
N ALA A 353 -22.09 7.97 -9.92
CA ALA A 353 -22.19 9.44 -9.86
C ALA A 353 -22.24 10.09 -11.24
N VAL A 354 -21.50 9.53 -12.21
CA VAL A 354 -21.24 10.21 -13.50
C VAL A 354 -21.71 9.45 -14.74
N GLY A 355 -21.98 8.15 -14.65
CA GLY A 355 -22.23 7.26 -15.80
C GLY A 355 -23.47 7.63 -16.64
N ASN A 356 -24.37 8.46 -16.12
CA ASN A 356 -25.51 8.99 -16.86
C ASN A 356 -25.22 10.27 -17.66
N ASP A 357 -24.09 10.94 -17.41
CA ASP A 357 -23.70 12.18 -18.08
C ASP A 357 -23.56 11.95 -19.60
N SER A 358 -24.24 12.78 -20.39
CA SER A 358 -24.24 12.67 -21.86
C SER A 358 -22.85 12.83 -22.47
N ARG A 359 -21.89 13.43 -21.75
CA ARG A 359 -20.50 13.58 -22.20
C ARG A 359 -19.70 12.27 -22.09
N LEU A 360 -20.21 11.26 -21.40
CA LEU A 360 -19.57 9.93 -21.32
C LEU A 360 -20.15 8.91 -22.31
N LYS A 361 -21.27 9.23 -22.98
CA LYS A 361 -21.97 8.36 -23.94
C LYS A 361 -21.57 8.68 -25.38
#